data_AF-A0A920W6P6-F1
#
_entry.id   AF-A0A920W6P6-F1
#
_cell.length_a   1.000
_cell.length_b   1.000
_cell.length_c   1.000
_cell.angle_alpha   90.00
_cell.angle_beta   90.00
_cell.angle_gamma   90.00
#
_symmetry.space_group_name_H-M   'P 1'
#
loop_
_entity.id
_entity.type
_entity.pdbx_description
1 polymer ?
#
loop_
_entity_poly.entity_id
_entity_poly.type
_entity_poly.pdbx_seq_one_letter_code
_entity_poly.pdbx_strand_id
1 'polypeptide(L)' 'MIITQKAIPRRTVLRGLGASLALPLLDGMVPALLLTKHSGRPVRRFGVVYVPNGMMMNHWTPSTEGSGFEFPLVMKP' A
#
# COMPACT_ATOMS: atom_id res chain seq x y z
N MET A 1 39.63 -5.64 -1.53
CA MET A 1 38.63 -5.12 -2.49
C MET A 1 38.57 -6.07 -3.67
N ILE A 2 37.43 -6.71 -3.94
CA ILE A 2 37.27 -7.64 -5.06
C ILE A 2 36.65 -6.85 -6.22
N ILE A 3 37.42 -6.66 -7.31
CA ILE A 3 36.92 -6.05 -8.55
C ILE A 3 36.65 -7.18 -9.52
N THR A 4 35.39 -7.42 -9.87
CA THR A 4 34.99 -8.61 -10.65
C THR A 4 35.05 -8.42 -12.17
N GLN A 5 35.36 -7.23 -12.67
CA GLN A 5 35.44 -6.89 -14.11
C GLN A 5 34.24 -7.42 -14.94
N LYS A 6 33.07 -7.59 -14.31
CA LYS A 6 31.87 -8.12 -14.96
C LYS A 6 31.14 -7.01 -15.68
N ALA A 7 30.98 -7.15 -16.98
CA ALA A 7 30.11 -6.32 -17.80
C ALA A 7 28.78 -7.04 -18.07
N ILE A 8 27.65 -6.37 -17.83
CA ILE A 8 26.32 -6.91 -18.17
C ILE A 8 26.05 -6.59 -19.65
N PRO A 9 25.76 -7.59 -20.50
CA PRO A 9 25.52 -7.34 -21.92
C PRO A 9 24.20 -6.59 -22.14
N ARG A 10 24.17 -5.65 -23.10
CA ARG A 10 23.01 -4.79 -23.44
C ARG A 10 21.70 -5.57 -23.62
N ARG A 11 21.76 -6.76 -24.23
CA ARG A 11 20.59 -7.64 -24.43
C ARG A 11 19.98 -8.10 -23.11
N THR A 12 20.80 -8.40 -22.10
CA THR A 12 20.32 -8.80 -20.78
C THR A 12 19.63 -7.64 -20.07
N VAL A 13 20.16 -6.42 -20.19
CA VAL A 13 19.52 -5.20 -19.66
C VAL A 13 18.16 -4.98 -20.31
N LEU A 14 18.07 -5.04 -21.64
CA LEU A 14 16.81 -4.84 -22.37
C LEU A 14 15.76 -5.90 -22.05
N ARG A 15 16.17 -7.17 -21.85
CA ARG A 15 15.26 -8.23 -21.38
C ARG A 15 14.80 -8.00 -19.93
N GLY A 16 15.68 -7.53 -19.06
CA GLY A 16 15.36 -7.22 -17.66
C GLY A 16 14.39 -6.05 -17.50
N LEU A 17 14.48 -5.03 -18.36
CA LEU A 17 13.55 -3.88 -18.37
C LEU A 17 12.09 -4.29 -18.58
N GLY A 18 11.83 -5.27 -19.46
CA GLY A 18 10.48 -5.80 -19.64
C GLY A 18 9.92 -6.44 -18.37
N ALA A 19 10.75 -7.17 -17.61
CA ALA A 19 10.34 -7.78 -16.35
C ALA A 19 10.02 -6.74 -15.26
N SER A 20 10.74 -5.62 -15.22
CA SER A 20 10.45 -4.53 -14.26
C SER A 20 9.12 -3.82 -14.50
N LEU A 21 8.60 -3.85 -15.72
CA LEU A 21 7.29 -3.26 -16.05
C LEU A 21 6.13 -4.23 -15.80
N ALA A 22 6.37 -5.53 -15.93
CA ALA A 22 5.34 -6.56 -15.76
C ALA A 22 5.09 -6.92 -14.28
N LEU A 23 6.07 -6.73 -13.40
CA LEU A 23 5.98 -7.10 -11.99
C LEU A 23 5.46 -5.95 -11.13
N PRO A 24 4.48 -6.20 -10.24
CA PRO A 24 4.19 -5.30 -9.14
C PRO A 24 5.44 -5.05 -8.29
N LEU A 25 5.55 -3.87 -7.69
CA LEU A 25 6.66 -3.53 -6.80
C LEU A 25 6.74 -4.56 -5.66
N LEU A 26 7.84 -5.32 -5.61
CA LEU A 26 8.10 -6.31 -4.57
C LEU A 26 8.84 -5.66 -3.40
N ASP A 27 8.66 -6.19 -2.17
CA ASP A 27 9.37 -5.69 -1.00
C ASP A 27 10.90 -5.74 -1.15
N GLY A 28 11.42 -6.76 -1.84
CA GLY A 28 12.85 -6.88 -2.15
C GLY A 28 13.39 -5.84 -3.14
N MET A 29 12.50 -5.05 -3.77
CA MET A 29 12.85 -3.92 -4.63
C MET A 29 12.92 -2.59 -3.86
N VAL A 30 12.64 -2.61 -2.56
CA VAL A 30 12.80 -1.46 -1.66
C VAL A 30 14.18 -1.53 -1.01
N PRO A 31 15.03 -0.48 -1.14
CA PRO A 31 16.32 -0.46 -0.46
C PRO A 31 16.20 -0.66 1.05
N ALA A 32 17.10 -1.49 1.61
CA ALA A 32 17.13 -1.76 3.03
C ALA A 32 17.30 -0.47 3.85
N LEU A 33 16.65 -0.41 5.00
CA LEU A 33 16.70 0.72 5.96
C LEU A 33 16.10 2.05 5.47
N LEU A 34 15.40 2.07 4.32
CA LEU A 34 14.60 3.24 3.97
C LEU A 34 13.35 3.32 4.86
N LEU A 35 13.21 4.44 5.57
CA LEU A 35 11.99 4.84 6.28
C LEU A 35 10.92 5.36 5.30
N THR A 36 10.66 4.64 4.21
CA THR A 36 9.60 5.03 3.27
C THR A 36 8.27 4.48 3.75
N LYS A 37 7.50 5.32 4.47
CA LYS A 37 6.12 5.01 4.92
C LYS A 37 5.14 4.60 3.79
N HIS A 38 5.53 4.75 2.52
CA HIS A 38 4.63 4.71 1.36
C HIS A 38 5.13 3.91 0.15
N SER A 39 6.31 3.27 0.18
CA SER A 39 6.72 2.45 -0.97
C SER A 39 5.89 1.16 -1.00
N GLY A 40 5.04 1.01 -2.01
CA GLY A 40 4.38 -0.26 -2.30
C GLY A 40 3.17 -0.61 -1.41
N ARG A 41 2.40 0.36 -0.89
CA ARG A 41 1.13 0.03 -0.21
C ARG A 41 0.25 -0.77 -1.17
N PRO A 42 0.01 -2.07 -0.92
CA PRO A 42 -0.80 -2.87 -1.82
C PRO A 42 -2.22 -2.34 -1.80
N VAL A 43 -2.89 -2.38 -2.95
CA VAL A 43 -4.32 -2.03 -3.04
C VAL A 43 -5.08 -2.94 -2.08
N ARG A 44 -5.75 -2.35 -1.08
CA ARG A 44 -6.64 -3.10 -0.18
C ARG A 44 -7.87 -3.50 -0.98
N ARG A 45 -7.92 -4.76 -1.42
CA ARG A 45 -9.02 -5.30 -2.25
C ARG A 45 -10.18 -5.88 -1.43
N PHE A 46 -9.95 -6.13 -0.14
CA PHE A 46 -10.94 -6.71 0.75
C PHE A 46 -10.92 -5.96 2.09
N GLY A 47 -12.10 -5.63 2.58
CA GLY A 47 -12.32 -5.04 3.90
C GLY A 47 -13.66 -5.50 4.42
N VAL A 48 -13.69 -5.92 5.68
CA VAL A 48 -14.93 -6.28 6.38
C VAL A 48 -15.02 -5.40 7.61
N VAL A 49 -16.17 -4.77 7.78
CA VAL A 49 -16.51 -3.99 8.97
C VAL A 49 -17.72 -4.67 9.60
N TYR A 50 -17.57 -5.11 10.84
CA TYR A 50 -18.66 -5.69 11.62
C TYR A 50 -19.13 -4.69 12.68
N VAL A 51 -20.45 -4.52 12.75
CA VAL A 51 -21.10 -3.70 13.77
C VAL A 51 -21.91 -4.66 14.65
N PRO A 52 -21.58 -4.79 15.94
CA PRO A 52 -22.24 -5.75 16.82
C PRO A 52 -23.70 -5.37 17.10
N ASN A 53 -24.47 -6.35 17.59
CA ASN A 53 -25.85 -6.14 18.01
C ASN A 53 -25.94 -5.11 19.14
N GLY A 54 -26.93 -4.21 19.07
CA GLY A 54 -27.17 -3.18 20.08
C GLY A 54 -26.53 -1.81 19.79
N MET A 55 -25.89 -1.63 18.63
CA MET A 55 -25.35 -0.34 18.23
C MET A 55 -26.46 0.68 17.92
N MET A 56 -26.36 1.86 18.52
CA MET A 56 -27.27 2.98 18.27
C MET A 56 -26.93 3.64 16.94
N MET A 57 -27.47 3.10 15.85
CA MET A 57 -27.14 3.50 14.47
C MET A 57 -27.31 5.01 14.22
N ASN A 58 -28.32 5.65 14.84
CA ASN A 58 -28.57 7.09 14.75
C ASN A 58 -27.42 7.97 15.26
N HIS A 59 -26.56 7.44 16.15
CA HIS A 59 -25.37 8.13 16.66
C HIS A 59 -24.07 7.44 16.23
N TRP A 60 -24.13 6.56 15.24
CA TRP A 60 -22.98 5.89 14.63
C TRP A 60 -22.85 6.26 13.15
N THR A 61 -23.93 6.30 12.37
CA THR A 61 -23.86 6.59 10.94
C THR A 61 -23.64 8.10 10.70
N PRO A 62 -22.57 8.51 9.98
CA PRO A 62 -22.40 9.89 9.57
C PRO A 62 -23.51 10.34 8.61
N SER A 63 -23.92 11.60 8.71
CA SER A 63 -24.97 12.16 7.82
C SER A 63 -24.47 12.56 6.43
N THR A 64 -23.15 12.63 6.25
CA THR A 64 -22.50 13.03 4.99
C THR A 64 -21.54 11.95 4.53
N GLU A 65 -21.46 11.77 3.21
CA GLU A 65 -20.53 10.86 2.55
C GLU A 65 -19.23 11.58 2.16
N GLY A 66 -18.15 10.81 1.97
CA GLY A 66 -16.86 11.33 1.56
C GLY A 66 -15.91 11.60 2.73
N SER A 67 -14.90 12.45 2.50
CA SER A 67 -13.89 12.80 3.50
C SER A 67 -14.32 14.01 4.34
N GLY A 68 -13.95 14.03 5.62
CA GLY A 68 -14.19 15.18 6.49
C GLY A 68 -15.61 15.23 7.07
N PHE A 69 -16.33 14.10 7.12
CA PHE A 69 -17.60 14.02 7.82
C PHE A 69 -17.41 14.30 9.32
N GLU A 70 -18.41 14.93 9.93
CA GLU A 70 -18.40 15.10 11.39
C GLU A 70 -18.63 13.76 12.07
N PHE A 71 -17.75 13.42 13.01
CA PHE A 71 -17.88 12.19 13.79
C PHE A 71 -19.09 12.27 14.73
N PRO A 72 -20.07 11.35 14.59
CA PRO A 72 -21.15 11.21 15.55
C PRO A 72 -20.61 10.90 16.95
N LEU A 73 -21.41 11.16 17.99
CA LEU A 73 -21.00 11.06 19.39
C LEU A 73 -20.26 9.74 19.72
N VAL A 74 -20.74 8.61 19.20
CA VAL A 74 -20.19 7.27 19.47
C VAL A 74 -18.84 7.02 18.77
N MET A 75 -18.50 7.80 17.74
CA MET A 75 -17.24 7.70 16.99
C MET A 75 -16.20 8.77 17.40
N LYS A 76 -16.53 9.68 18.32
CA LYS A 76 -15.56 10.66 18.82
C LYS A 76 -14.50 9.94 19.68
N PRO A 77 -13.20 10.26 19.51
CA PRO A 77 -12.12 9.63 20.28
C PRO A 77 -12.16 9.97 21.77
#